data_AF-A0A1I6FJ81-F1
#
_entry.id   AF-A0A1I6FJ81-F1
#
_cell.length_a   1.000
_cell.length_b   1.000
_cell.length_c   1.000
_cell.angle_alpha   90.00
_cell.angle_beta   90.00
_cell.angle_gamma   90.00
#
_symmetry.space_group_name_H-M   'P 1'
#
loop_
_entity.id
_entity.type
_entity.pdbx_description
1 polymer ?
#
loop_
_entity_poly.entity_id
_entity_poly.type
_entity_poly.pdbx_seq_one_letter_code
_entity_poly.pdbx_strand_id
1 'polypeptide(L)'
;MAALDRLPDLGVTPVDGAGEAHVLVVSGTVTDVMLPAVLRSYEAMPEPRYVISVGACSNTGGPYWDSYSVTKGIDQALPVHVAVPGCPPRPEALLEGLRALHGLVNA
;
A
#
# COMPACT_ATOMS: atom_id res chain seq x y z
N MET A 1 14.84 6.82 -4.46
CA MET A 1 15.12 5.88 -5.57
C MET A 1 15.92 4.65 -5.13
N ALA A 2 16.98 4.78 -4.32
CA ALA A 2 17.83 3.65 -3.90
C ALA A 2 17.14 2.46 -3.17
N ALA A 3 15.94 2.63 -2.62
CA ALA A 3 15.21 1.55 -1.94
C ALA A 3 14.49 0.61 -2.93
N LEU A 4 14.09 1.12 -4.10
CA LEU A 4 13.41 0.34 -5.14
C LEU A 4 14.39 -0.61 -5.84
N ASP A 5 15.67 -0.24 -5.92
CA ASP A 5 16.73 -1.05 -6.55
C ASP A 5 16.98 -2.38 -5.81
N ARG A 6 16.51 -2.51 -4.56
CA ARG A 6 16.61 -3.73 -3.76
C ARG A 6 15.35 -4.60 -3.77
N LEU A 7 14.29 -4.19 -4.45
CA LEU A 7 13.07 -4.99 -4.60
C LEU A 7 13.30 -6.33 -5.34
N PRO A 8 14.21 -6.43 -6.34
CA PRO A 8 14.51 -7.71 -6.98
C PRO A 8 15.07 -8.76 -6.01
N ASP A 9 15.83 -8.34 -4.99
CA ASP A 9 16.35 -9.23 -3.94
C ASP A 9 15.22 -9.91 -3.14
N LEU A 10 14.04 -9.27 -3.09
CA LEU A 10 12.84 -9.76 -2.43
C LEU A 10 11.88 -10.47 -3.38
N GLY A 11 12.24 -10.61 -4.67
CA GLY A 11 11.36 -11.15 -5.71
C GLY A 11 10.16 -10.25 -6.02
N VAL A 12 10.22 -8.97 -5.66
CA VAL A 12 9.16 -7.99 -5.90
C VAL A 12 9.50 -7.18 -7.14
N THR A 13 8.62 -7.20 -8.14
CA THR A 13 8.76 -6.39 -9.34
C THR A 13 7.64 -5.36 -9.38
N PRO A 14 7.93 -4.05 -9.49
CA PRO A 14 6.89 -3.07 -9.75
C PRO A 14 6.32 -3.31 -11.15
N VAL A 15 5.00 -3.36 -11.24
CA VAL A 15 4.26 -3.51 -12.50
C VAL A 15 3.46 -2.25 -12.76
N ASP A 16 3.31 -1.89 -14.03
CA ASP A 16 2.61 -0.68 -14.44
C ASP A 16 1.08 -0.87 -14.49
N GLY A 17 0.60 -2.12 -14.63
CA GLY A 17 -0.81 -2.47 -14.78
C GLY A 17 -1.39 -3.17 -13.56
N ALA A 18 -2.58 -2.74 -13.13
CA ALA A 18 -3.31 -3.38 -12.01
C ALA A 18 -3.68 -4.84 -12.31
N GLY A 19 -3.94 -5.20 -13.58
CA GLY A 19 -4.30 -6.57 -13.97
C GLY A 19 -3.16 -7.60 -13.86
N GLU A 20 -1.92 -7.15 -13.72
CA GLU A 20 -0.74 -8.01 -13.55
C GLU A 20 -0.21 -7.95 -12.10
N ALA A 21 -0.80 -7.11 -11.25
CA ALA A 21 -0.37 -6.90 -9.88
C ALA A 21 -1.11 -7.83 -8.91
N HIS A 22 -0.36 -8.50 -8.05
CA HIS A 22 -0.91 -9.25 -6.91
C HIS A 22 -0.88 -8.45 -5.60
N VAL A 23 -0.10 -7.38 -5.53
CA VAL A 23 0.05 -6.55 -4.33
C VAL A 23 -0.22 -5.09 -4.67
N LEU A 24 -1.23 -4.52 -4.02
CA LEU A 24 -1.54 -3.10 -4.08
C LEU A 24 -0.81 -2.38 -2.95
N VAL A 25 0.07 -1.45 -3.29
CA VAL A 25 0.80 -0.64 -2.31
C VAL A 25 0.22 0.77 -2.28
N VAL A 26 -0.41 1.15 -1.17
CA VAL A 26 -1.00 2.48 -0.98
C VAL A 26 -0.01 3.37 -0.21
N SER A 27 0.84 4.07 -0.95
CA SER A 27 2.01 4.82 -0.45
C SER A 27 1.78 6.33 -0.36
N GLY A 28 0.72 6.76 0.30
CA GLY A 28 0.47 8.19 0.51
C GLY A 28 -0.93 8.51 0.99
N THR A 29 -1.23 9.81 0.99
CA THR A 29 -2.58 10.31 1.30
C THR A 29 -3.55 9.91 0.19
N VAL A 30 -4.65 9.27 0.58
CA VAL A 30 -5.80 9.02 -0.31
C VAL A 30 -6.83 10.11 -0.07
N THR A 31 -7.19 10.80 -1.14
CA THR A 31 -8.28 11.79 -1.10
C THR A 31 -9.61 11.14 -1.48
N ASP A 32 -10.72 11.71 -1.02
CA ASP A 32 -12.06 11.17 -1.30
C ASP A 32 -12.36 11.12 -2.80
N VAL A 33 -11.78 12.05 -3.57
CA VAL A 33 -11.87 12.07 -5.04
C VAL A 33 -11.06 10.95 -5.69
N MET A 34 -9.94 10.55 -5.07
CA MET A 34 -9.08 9.48 -5.58
C MET A 34 -9.57 8.09 -5.18
N LEU A 35 -10.32 7.98 -4.08
CA LEU A 35 -10.79 6.70 -3.54
C LEU A 35 -11.47 5.79 -4.58
N PRO A 36 -12.39 6.28 -5.45
CA PRO A 36 -13.00 5.43 -6.48
C PRO A 36 -12.00 4.88 -7.50
N ALA A 37 -10.92 5.60 -7.79
CA ALA A 37 -9.87 5.11 -8.68
C ALA A 37 -9.07 3.97 -8.03
N VAL A 38 -8.76 4.10 -6.74
CA VAL A 38 -8.06 3.07 -5.97
C VAL A 38 -8.90 1.79 -5.89
N LEU A 39 -10.21 1.92 -5.65
CA LEU A 39 -11.14 0.78 -5.64
C LEU A 39 -11.17 0.06 -6.99
N ARG A 40 -11.27 0.80 -8.11
CA ARG A 40 -11.21 0.21 -9.45
C ARG A 40 -9.89 -0.50 -9.73
N SER A 41 -8.77 0.05 -9.26
CA SER A 41 -7.47 -0.61 -9.38
C SER A 41 -7.45 -1.93 -8.60
N TYR A 42 -8.00 -1.95 -7.38
CA TYR A 42 -8.11 -3.17 -6.58
C TYR A 42 -9.03 -4.22 -7.21
N GLU A 43 -10.16 -3.81 -7.78
CA GLU A 43 -11.11 -4.70 -8.47
C GLU A 43 -10.52 -5.30 -9.76
N ALA A 44 -9.66 -4.55 -10.45
CA ALA A 44 -8.98 -5.01 -11.66
C ALA A 44 -7.86 -6.04 -11.40
N MET A 45 -7.44 -6.23 -10.14
CA MET A 45 -6.38 -7.18 -9.79
C MET A 45 -6.88 -8.63 -9.78
N PRO A 46 -6.07 -9.58 -10.29
CA PRO A 46 -6.37 -11.01 -10.20
C PRO A 46 -6.26 -11.52 -8.75
N GLU A 47 -7.05 -12.54 -8.41
CA GLU A 47 -6.89 -13.29 -7.16
C GLU A 47 -5.70 -14.27 -7.27
N PRO A 48 -4.84 -14.42 -6.24
CA PRO A 48 -4.89 -13.78 -4.92
C PRO A 48 -4.35 -12.35 -4.93
N ARG A 49 -5.05 -11.43 -4.25
CA ARG A 49 -4.67 -10.02 -4.13
C ARG A 49 -4.46 -9.57 -2.68
N TYR A 50 -3.43 -8.76 -2.46
CA TYR A 50 -3.05 -8.26 -1.14
C TYR A 50 -2.92 -6.74 -1.14
N VAL A 51 -3.21 -6.10 0.00
CA VAL A 51 -3.12 -4.64 0.16
C VAL A 51 -2.13 -4.32 1.28
N ILE A 52 -1.14 -3.49 0.96
CA ILE A 52 -0.22 -2.90 1.92
C ILE A 52 -0.50 -1.41 2.03
N SER A 53 -0.72 -0.94 3.25
CA SER A 53 -0.82 0.48 3.57
C SER A 53 0.53 1.01 4.04
N VAL A 54 1.10 1.99 3.32
CA VAL A 54 2.43 2.52 3.61
C VAL A 54 2.35 3.98 4.05
N GLY A 55 2.65 4.19 5.33
CA GLY A 55 2.77 5.50 5.95
C GLY A 55 1.52 5.94 6.73
N ALA A 56 1.69 6.97 7.55
CA ALA A 56 0.66 7.48 8.44
C ALA A 56 -0.57 7.99 7.69
N CYS A 57 -0.37 8.54 6.48
CA CYS A 57 -1.43 9.08 5.65
C CYS A 57 -2.42 8.02 5.16
N SER A 58 -1.95 6.88 4.67
CA SER A 58 -2.81 5.79 4.21
C SER A 58 -3.37 4.98 5.38
N ASN A 59 -2.61 4.85 6.48
CA ASN A 59 -3.09 4.14 7.67
C ASN A 59 -4.21 4.90 8.40
N THR A 60 -4.06 6.21 8.59
CA THR A 60 -4.88 7.00 9.53
C THR A 60 -5.19 8.43 9.06
N GLY A 61 -4.95 8.78 7.79
CA GLY A 61 -5.01 10.16 7.30
C GLY A 61 -3.77 11.01 7.65
N GLY A 62 -2.99 10.59 8.65
CA GLY A 62 -1.69 11.16 8.99
C GLY A 62 -1.79 12.63 9.40
N PRO A 63 -0.87 13.52 8.97
CA PRO A 63 -0.96 14.95 9.30
C PRO A 63 -2.22 15.62 8.72
N TYR A 64 -2.90 14.98 7.77
CA TYR A 64 -4.10 15.49 7.11
C TYR A 64 -5.39 14.85 7.63
N TRP A 65 -5.36 14.19 8.80
CA TRP A 65 -6.52 13.47 9.36
C TRP A 65 -7.77 14.36 9.58
N ASP A 66 -7.58 15.67 9.75
CA ASP A 66 -8.65 16.67 9.91
C ASP A 66 -8.97 17.45 8.62
N SER A 67 -8.42 17.01 7.49
CA SER A 67 -8.73 17.62 6.20
C SER A 67 -10.09 17.14 5.68
N TYR A 68 -10.86 18.06 5.08
CA TYR A 68 -12.17 17.77 4.48
C TYR A 68 -12.13 16.87 3.25
N SER A 69 -10.94 16.69 2.65
CA SER A 69 -10.73 16.02 1.37
C SER A 69 -10.03 14.68 1.47
N VAL A 70 -9.65 14.27 2.69
CA VAL A 70 -8.77 13.12 2.94
C VAL A 70 -9.55 11.99 3.58
N THR A 71 -9.41 10.81 3.00
CA THR A 71 -9.91 9.58 3.60
C THR A 71 -9.02 9.22 4.80
N LYS A 72 -9.62 9.10 5.97
CA LYS A 72 -8.91 8.94 7.27
C LYS A 72 -8.28 7.57 7.48
N GLY A 73 -8.30 6.71 6.47
CA GLY A 73 -7.65 5.40 6.49
C GLY A 73 -8.14 4.55 5.33
N ILE A 74 -7.22 3.90 4.63
CA ILE A 74 -7.59 3.01 3.52
C ILE A 74 -8.28 1.74 4.02
N ASP A 75 -8.07 1.38 5.29
CA ASP A 75 -8.74 0.28 5.99
C ASP A 75 -10.27 0.42 6.04
N GLN A 76 -10.79 1.64 5.86
CA GLN A 76 -12.23 1.87 5.79
C GLN A 76 -12.85 1.40 4.47
N ALA A 77 -12.05 1.25 3.42
CA ALA A 77 -12.51 0.97 2.07
C ALA A 77 -11.95 -0.33 1.48
N LEU A 78 -10.75 -0.74 1.88
CA LEU A 78 -10.06 -1.93 1.38
C LEU A 78 -9.52 -2.78 2.53
N PRO A 79 -9.46 -4.11 2.38
CA PRO A 79 -8.89 -4.99 3.39
C PRO A 79 -7.37 -4.85 3.44
N VAL A 80 -6.84 -4.12 4.43
CA VAL A 80 -5.41 -3.94 4.63
C VAL A 80 -4.81 -5.17 5.32
N HIS A 81 -3.78 -5.76 4.70
CA HIS A 81 -3.12 -6.94 5.22
C HIS A 81 -1.91 -6.58 6.09
N VAL A 82 -1.13 -5.58 5.64
CA VAL A 82 0.04 -5.09 6.34
C VAL A 82 0.03 -3.56 6.32
N ALA A 83 0.21 -2.95 7.49
CA ALA A 83 0.36 -1.52 7.65
C ALA A 83 1.79 -1.18 8.07
N VAL A 84 2.50 -0.39 7.27
CA VAL A 84 3.86 0.08 7.56
C VAL A 84 3.76 1.48 8.17
N PRO A 85 4.19 1.69 9.44
CA PRO A 85 4.17 3.00 10.06
C PRO A 85 5.31 3.90 9.54
N GLY A 86 5.02 5.20 9.35
CA GLY A 86 6.04 6.21 9.02
C GLY A 86 5.49 7.48 8.34
N CYS A 87 6.24 8.58 8.38
CA CYS A 87 5.85 9.85 7.75
C CYS A 87 7.08 10.73 7.37
N PRO A 88 7.87 10.38 6.34
CA PRO A 88 7.80 9.16 5.53
C PRO A 88 8.45 7.95 6.23
N PRO A 89 8.05 6.71 5.89
CA PRO A 89 8.68 5.51 6.46
C PRO A 89 10.13 5.39 6.01
N ARG A 90 10.96 4.82 6.89
CA ARG A 90 12.34 4.48 6.53
C ARG A 90 12.34 3.35 5.50
N PRO A 91 13.31 3.31 4.56
CA PRO A 91 13.43 2.22 3.59
C PRO A 91 13.41 0.83 4.24
N GLU A 92 14.05 0.66 5.40
CA GLU A 92 14.11 -0.60 6.12
C GLU A 92 12.74 -1.03 6.64
N ALA A 93 11.91 -0.08 7.08
CA ALA A 93 10.55 -0.36 7.54
C ALA A 93 9.64 -0.83 6.39
N LEU A 94 9.86 -0.30 5.18
CA LEU A 94 9.16 -0.76 3.98
C LEU A 94 9.57 -2.19 3.61
N LEU A 95 10.86 -2.50 3.65
CA LEU A 95 11.37 -3.86 3.39
C LEU A 95 10.78 -4.86 4.39
N GLU A 96 10.68 -4.49 5.66
CA GLU A 96 10.12 -5.36 6.69
C GLU A 96 8.61 -5.54 6.54
N GLY A 97 7.89 -4.51 6.08
CA GLY A 97 6.50 -4.65 5.67
C GLY A 97 6.31 -5.65 4.52
N LEU A 98 7.20 -5.61 3.53
CA LEU A 98 7.20 -6.56 2.41
C LEU A 98 7.55 -7.98 2.87
N ARG A 99 8.52 -8.14 3.77
CA ARG A 99 8.83 -9.45 4.38
C ARG A 99 7.66 -10.01 5.18
N ALA A 100 6.98 -9.17 5.95
CA ALA A 100 5.79 -9.57 6.70
C ALA A 100 4.69 -10.05 5.76
N LEU A 101 4.46 -9.36 4.64
CA LEU A 101 3.51 -9.82 3.62
C LEU A 101 3.95 -11.16 3.01
N HIS A 102 5.23 -11.29 2.65
CA HIS A 102 5.75 -12.55 2.11
C HIS A 102 5.54 -13.73 3.08
N GLY A 103 5.68 -13.50 4.38
CA GLY A 103 5.36 -14.47 5.42
C GLY A 103 3.87 -14.86 5.46
N LEU A 104 2.95 -13.92 5.23
CA LEU A 104 1.50 -14.19 5.18
C LEU A 104 1.10 -15.02 3.95
N VAL A 105 1.78 -14.83 2.82
CA VAL A 105 1.49 -15.55 1.57
C VAL A 105 1.98 -17.01 1.63
N ASN A 106 3.08 -17.26 2.33
CA ASN A 106 3.72 -18.58 2.41
C ASN A 106 3.32 -19.40 3.66
N ALA A 107 2.42 -18.88 4.49
CA ALA A 107 1.89 -19.58 5.67
C ALA A 107 0.70 -20.47 5.29
#